data_AF-A0A2P5GS16-F1
#
_entry.id   AF-A0A2P5GS16-F1
#
_cell.length_a   1.000
_cell.length_b   1.000
_cell.length_c   1.000
_cell.angle_alpha   90.00
_cell.angle_beta   90.00
_cell.angle_gamma   90.00
#
_symmetry.space_group_name_H-M   'P 1'
#
loop_
_entity.id
_entity.type
_entity.pdbx_description
1 polymer ?
#
loop_
_entity_poly.entity_id
_entity_poly.type
_entity_poly.pdbx_seq_one_letter_code
_entity_poly.pdbx_strand_id
1 'polypeptide(L)'
;MNDTLIHNWNACVRHEDEIYILGDFMFHGTGKDANNILRRLNGKKYLIRGNHDKFLNDPEFDVSAFEWIKDYYVLDYKKEKFVMFHYPILEWQGFFRDAFHLYGHVHNSGKDPQQRQRLNVLGERAINVGVDVNHFFPVSIDSLIKQVKK
;
A
#
# COMPACT_ATOMS: atom_id res chain seq x y z
N MET A 1 2.20 3.43 19.08
CA MET A 1 2.02 2.72 17.79
C MET A 1 2.55 3.54 16.63
N ASN A 2 2.11 4.80 16.47
CA ASN A 2 2.56 5.66 15.36
C ASN A 2 4.08 5.83 15.29
N ASP A 3 4.77 6.05 16.42
CA ASP A 3 6.23 6.21 16.42
C ASP A 3 6.99 4.96 15.96
N THR A 4 6.47 3.76 16.25
CA THR A 4 7.05 2.50 15.76
C THR A 4 6.90 2.38 14.25
N LEU A 5 5.74 2.73 13.69
CA LEU A 5 5.51 2.72 12.24
C LEU A 5 6.40 3.75 11.53
N ILE A 6 6.53 4.95 12.10
CA ILE A 6 7.41 6.00 11.58
C ILE A 6 8.87 5.54 11.61
N HIS A 7 9.30 4.92 12.72
CA HIS A 7 10.65 4.36 12.83
C HIS A 7 10.91 3.29 11.77
N ASN A 8 10.02 2.29 11.67
CA ASN A 8 10.14 1.20 10.70
C ASN A 8 10.16 1.71 9.26
N TRP A 9 9.30 2.67 8.94
CA TRP A 9 9.28 3.33 7.63
C TRP A 9 10.64 3.96 7.32
N ASN A 10 11.12 4.84 8.20
CA ASN A 10 12.36 5.57 7.99
C ASN A 10 13.61 4.69 8.07
N ALA A 11 13.51 3.49 8.66
CA ALA A 11 14.60 2.52 8.69
C ALA A 11 14.88 1.90 7.30
N CYS A 12 13.89 1.89 6.40
CA CYS A 12 14.04 1.29 5.06
C CYS A 12 13.76 2.24 3.88
N VAL A 13 13.21 3.44 4.13
CA VAL A 13 12.86 4.42 3.10
C VAL A 13 13.77 5.64 3.22
N ARG A 14 14.46 5.97 2.13
CA ARG A 14 15.30 7.17 1.98
C ARG A 14 14.48 8.34 1.45
N HIS A 15 15.05 9.55 1.47
CA HIS A 15 14.33 10.76 1.05
C HIS A 15 13.97 10.75 -0.44
N GLU A 16 14.84 10.18 -1.27
CA GLU A 16 14.69 10.08 -2.72
C GLU A 16 13.82 8.91 -3.19
N ASP A 17 13.51 7.96 -2.30
CA ASP A 17 12.74 6.76 -2.65
C ASP A 17 11.28 7.10 -2.96
N GLU A 18 10.70 6.34 -3.88
CA GLU A 18 9.27 6.39 -4.18
C GLU A 18 8.53 5.37 -3.35
N ILE A 19 7.45 5.80 -2.68
CA ILE A 19 6.65 4.93 -1.85
C ILE A 19 5.16 5.07 -2.15
N TYR A 20 4.55 3.92 -2.45
CA TYR A 20 3.13 3.79 -2.75
C TYR A 20 2.41 3.28 -1.51
N ILE A 21 1.48 4.07 -1.00
CA ILE A 21 0.62 3.74 0.14
C ILE A 21 -0.69 3.17 -0.41
N LEU A 22 -1.00 1.92 -0.09
CA LEU A 22 -2.20 1.24 -0.58
C LEU A 22 -3.40 1.41 0.35
N GLY A 23 -3.71 2.67 0.64
CA GLY A 23 -4.90 3.11 1.37
C GLY A 23 -4.83 2.93 2.87
N ASP A 24 -5.86 3.44 3.53
CA ASP A 24 -6.06 3.39 4.98
C ASP A 24 -4.85 3.90 5.77
N PHE A 25 -4.26 5.00 5.30
CA PHE A 25 -3.13 5.66 5.95
C PHE A 25 -3.50 6.13 7.36
N MET A 26 -4.75 6.57 7.55
CA MET A 26 -5.24 7.05 8.84
C MET A 26 -6.72 6.68 9.01
N PHE A 27 -7.01 5.84 10.01
CA PHE A 27 -8.38 5.43 10.36
C PHE A 27 -9.15 6.48 11.16
N HIS A 28 -8.47 7.16 12.09
CA HIS A 28 -9.01 8.23 12.92
C HIS A 28 -8.01 9.39 13.01
N GLY A 29 -8.51 10.61 12.90
CA GLY A 29 -7.73 11.84 12.97
C GLY A 29 -8.22 12.89 11.98
N THR A 30 -7.61 14.06 12.06
CA THR A 30 -7.86 15.22 11.19
C THR A 30 -6.85 15.30 10.05
N GLY A 31 -7.09 16.16 9.07
CA GLY A 31 -6.10 16.53 8.05
C GLY A 31 -4.78 17.02 8.65
N LYS A 32 -4.85 17.78 9.76
CA LYS A 32 -3.66 18.22 10.51
C LYS A 32 -2.86 17.05 11.09
N ASP A 33 -3.55 16.05 11.65
CA ASP A 33 -2.88 14.86 12.19
C ASP A 33 -2.17 14.09 11.08
N ALA A 34 -2.81 13.93 9.92
CA ALA A 34 -2.20 13.30 8.75
C ALA A 34 -0.95 14.08 8.30
N ASN A 35 -1.05 15.42 8.18
CA ASN A 35 0.07 16.28 7.82
C ASN A 35 1.25 16.13 8.80
N ASN A 36 0.97 16.07 10.11
CA ASN A 36 1.99 15.91 11.15
C ASN A 36 2.76 14.59 11.00
N ILE A 37 2.08 13.51 10.64
CA ILE A 37 2.71 12.21 10.40
C ILE A 37 3.49 12.24 9.08
N LEU A 38 2.87 12.68 7.98
CA LEU A 38 3.48 12.67 6.64
C LEU A 38 4.80 13.43 6.57
N ARG A 39 4.93 14.56 7.29
CA ARG A 39 6.19 15.32 7.38
C ARG A 39 7.34 14.57 8.06
N ARG A 40 7.03 13.56 8.87
CA ARG A 40 8.03 12.73 9.57
C ARG A 40 8.46 11.51 8.76
N LEU A 41 7.79 11.23 7.64
CA LEU A 41 8.04 10.04 6.82
C LEU A 41 8.95 10.40 5.63
N ASN A 42 10.00 9.61 5.43
CA ASN A 42 10.89 9.73 4.27
C ASN A 42 10.18 9.33 2.96
N GLY A 43 10.79 9.72 1.83
CA GLY A 43 10.36 9.34 0.48
C GLY A 43 9.31 10.26 -0.13
N LYS A 44 9.19 10.16 -1.46
CA LYS A 44 8.12 10.73 -2.28
C LYS A 44 6.91 9.84 -2.23
N LYS A 45 5.79 10.38 -1.79
CA LYS A 45 4.63 9.60 -1.37
C LYS A 45 3.56 9.64 -2.44
N TYR A 46 3.03 8.47 -2.75
CA TYR A 46 1.94 8.27 -3.68
C TYR A 46 0.83 7.51 -2.96
N LEU A 47 -0.41 7.96 -3.07
CA LEU A 47 -1.53 7.36 -2.34
C LEU A 47 -2.51 6.69 -3.30
N ILE A 48 -2.75 5.39 -3.08
CA ILE A 48 -3.96 4.71 -3.55
C ILE A 48 -5.01 4.85 -2.45
N ARG A 49 -6.13 5.50 -2.72
CA ARG A 49 -7.13 5.82 -1.70
C ARG A 49 -7.80 4.56 -1.15
N GLY A 50 -7.80 4.42 0.17
CA GLY A 50 -8.59 3.45 0.92
C GLY A 50 -9.90 4.04 1.44
N ASN A 51 -10.81 3.20 1.95
CA ASN A 51 -12.10 3.68 2.46
C ASN A 51 -12.00 4.48 3.75
N HIS A 52 -10.89 4.35 4.49
CA HIS A 52 -10.71 5.06 5.74
C HIS A 52 -9.95 6.38 5.61
N ASP A 53 -9.44 6.73 4.42
CA ASP A 53 -8.69 7.97 4.15
C ASP A 53 -9.57 9.23 4.11
N LYS A 54 -10.44 9.41 5.11
CA LYS A 54 -11.38 10.52 5.23
C LYS A 54 -10.68 11.86 5.47
N PHE A 55 -9.46 11.84 6.01
CA PHE A 55 -8.63 13.04 6.19
C PHE A 55 -8.39 13.79 4.88
N LEU A 56 -8.51 13.12 3.72
CA LEU A 56 -8.39 13.75 2.41
C LEU A 56 -9.50 14.78 2.11
N ASN A 57 -10.63 14.69 2.82
CA ASN A 57 -11.74 15.63 2.68
C ASN A 57 -11.68 16.78 3.71
N ASP A 58 -10.69 16.76 4.60
CA ASP A 58 -10.48 17.81 5.59
C ASP A 58 -9.82 19.02 4.90
N PRO A 59 -10.42 20.24 4.98
CA PRO A 59 -9.83 21.45 4.40
C PRO A 59 -8.44 21.80 4.94
N GLU A 60 -8.07 21.29 6.12
CA GLU A 60 -6.75 21.52 6.72
C GLU A 60 -5.69 20.51 6.27
N PHE A 61 -6.06 19.53 5.43
CA PHE A 61 -5.12 18.57 4.87
C PHE A 61 -4.28 19.20 3.74
N ASP A 62 -2.97 18.98 3.77
CA ASP A 62 -2.06 19.45 2.73
C ASP A 62 -1.92 18.37 1.66
N VAL A 63 -2.69 18.50 0.58
CA VAL A 63 -2.67 17.55 -0.54
C VAL A 63 -1.30 17.45 -1.21
N SER A 64 -0.44 18.47 -1.10
CA SER A 64 0.91 18.47 -1.68
C SER A 64 1.89 17.53 -0.96
N ALA A 65 1.50 16.99 0.20
CA ALA A 65 2.24 15.92 0.87
C ALA A 65 2.29 14.61 0.05
N PHE A 66 1.45 14.50 -0.99
CA PHE A 66 1.46 13.42 -1.96
C PHE A 66 1.76 13.95 -3.37
N GLU A 67 2.60 13.23 -4.12
CA GLU A 67 2.84 13.49 -5.53
C GLU A 67 1.58 13.27 -6.37
N TRP A 68 0.81 12.24 -6.01
CA TRP A 68 -0.56 12.04 -6.49
C TRP A 68 -1.38 11.18 -5.54
N ILE A 69 -2.70 11.30 -5.70
CA ILE A 69 -3.71 10.47 -5.03
C ILE A 69 -4.62 9.89 -6.12
N LYS A 70 -4.79 8.57 -6.16
CA LYS A 70 -5.59 7.86 -7.16
C LYS A 70 -6.37 6.73 -6.50
N ASP A 71 -7.41 6.24 -7.15
CA ASP A 71 -8.11 5.03 -6.68
C ASP A 71 -7.44 3.77 -7.23
N TYR A 72 -6.84 3.83 -8.43
CA TYR A 72 -6.22 2.71 -9.13
C TYR A 72 -5.00 3.20 -9.92
N TYR A 73 -3.91 2.45 -9.92
CA TYR A 73 -2.72 2.81 -10.69
C TYR A 73 -1.98 1.57 -11.21
N VAL A 74 -1.41 1.70 -12.41
CA VAL A 74 -0.53 0.68 -13.00
C VAL A 74 0.87 1.25 -13.13
N LEU A 75 1.81 0.58 -12.49
CA LEU A 75 3.23 0.89 -12.56
C LEU A 75 3.94 -0.13 -13.45
N ASP A 76 4.66 0.34 -14.45
CA ASP A 76 5.62 -0.47 -15.21
C ASP A 76 7.00 -0.37 -14.56
N TYR A 77 7.51 -1.48 -14.02
CA TYR A 77 8.82 -1.54 -13.35
C TYR A 77 9.57 -2.82 -13.73
N LYS A 78 10.80 -2.69 -14.25
CA LYS A 78 11.65 -3.82 -14.69
C LYS A 78 10.95 -4.83 -15.61
N LYS A 79 10.13 -4.33 -16.54
CA LYS A 79 9.29 -5.11 -17.48
C LYS A 79 8.17 -5.92 -16.82
N GLU A 80 7.92 -5.69 -15.53
CA GLU A 80 6.75 -6.21 -14.82
C GLU A 80 5.71 -5.10 -14.67
N LYS A 81 4.44 -5.48 -14.63
CA LYS A 81 3.31 -4.59 -14.35
C LYS A 81 2.84 -4.79 -12.93
N PHE A 82 2.67 -3.70 -12.18
CA PHE A 82 2.11 -3.69 -10.84
C PHE A 82 0.82 -2.90 -10.86
N VAL A 83 -0.29 -3.60 -10.70
CA VAL A 83 -1.60 -3.00 -10.46
C VAL A 83 -1.75 -2.75 -8.97
N MET A 84 -1.94 -1.49 -8.60
CA MET A 84 -2.16 -1.08 -7.22
C MET A 84 -3.61 -0.63 -7.07
N PHE A 85 -4.33 -1.31 -6.19
CA PHE A 85 -5.71 -1.01 -5.82
C PHE A 85 -5.91 -1.39 -4.36
N HIS A 86 -6.61 -0.56 -3.58
CA HIS A 86 -6.70 -0.78 -2.13
C HIS A 86 -7.36 -2.13 -1.79
N TYR A 87 -8.40 -2.52 -2.53
CA TYR A 87 -9.11 -3.77 -2.30
C TYR A 87 -8.52 -4.93 -3.13
N PRO A 88 -8.62 -6.17 -2.64
CA PRO A 88 -8.42 -7.33 -3.50
C PRO A 88 -9.50 -7.38 -4.59
N ILE A 89 -9.08 -7.53 -5.84
CA ILE A 89 -9.98 -7.73 -6.99
C ILE A 89 -9.66 -9.02 -7.71
N LEU A 90 -10.71 -9.71 -8.18
CA LEU A 90 -10.59 -11.01 -8.83
C LEU A 90 -9.80 -10.93 -10.16
N GLU A 91 -10.02 -9.86 -10.91
CA GLU A 91 -9.35 -9.61 -12.19
C GLU A 91 -8.82 -8.18 -12.23
N TRP A 92 -7.64 -8.01 -12.82
CA TRP A 92 -6.97 -6.73 -12.96
C TRP A 92 -6.32 -6.58 -14.34
N GLN A 93 -5.89 -5.37 -14.67
CA GLN A 93 -5.21 -5.10 -15.93
C GLN A 93 -3.94 -5.95 -16.05
N GLY A 94 -3.94 -6.86 -17.03
CA GLY A 94 -2.82 -7.77 -17.26
C GLY A 94 -2.86 -9.04 -16.39
N PHE A 95 -4.00 -9.40 -15.80
CA PHE A 95 -4.19 -10.65 -15.06
C PHE A 95 -3.69 -11.88 -15.84
N PHE A 96 -4.14 -12.06 -17.09
CA PHE A 96 -3.68 -13.15 -17.97
C PHE A 96 -2.29 -12.92 -18.60
N ARG A 97 -1.59 -11.84 -18.23
CA ARG A 97 -0.26 -11.47 -18.72
C ARG A 97 0.71 -11.25 -17.56
N ASP A 98 0.55 -12.03 -16.50
CA ASP A 98 1.51 -12.08 -15.40
C ASP A 98 1.69 -10.74 -14.65
N ALA A 99 0.73 -9.81 -14.71
CA ALA A 99 0.81 -8.60 -13.90
C ALA A 99 0.63 -8.92 -12.41
N PHE A 100 1.37 -8.25 -11.55
CA PHE A 100 1.18 -8.27 -10.11
C PHE A 100 -0.03 -7.42 -9.72
N HIS A 101 -0.79 -7.87 -8.74
CA HIS A 101 -1.79 -7.05 -8.06
C HIS A 101 -1.37 -6.83 -6.62
N LEU A 102 -1.07 -5.60 -6.26
CA LEU A 102 -0.79 -5.20 -4.90
C LEU A 102 -2.06 -4.61 -4.29
N TYR A 103 -2.41 -5.08 -3.08
CA TYR A 103 -3.60 -4.62 -2.36
C TYR A 103 -3.36 -4.52 -0.85
N GLY A 104 -4.23 -3.78 -0.17
CA GLY A 104 -4.25 -3.64 1.29
C GLY A 104 -5.57 -4.17 1.86
N HIS A 105 -6.19 -3.43 2.79
CA HIS A 105 -7.54 -3.65 3.35
C HIS A 105 -7.74 -4.93 4.19
N VAL A 106 -7.17 -6.05 3.76
CA VAL A 106 -7.42 -7.37 4.32
C VAL A 106 -6.46 -7.62 5.47
N HIS A 107 -6.89 -7.30 6.68
CA HIS A 107 -6.10 -7.59 7.88
C HIS A 107 -6.23 -9.04 8.32
N ASN A 108 -5.19 -9.58 8.95
CA ASN A 108 -5.21 -10.90 9.58
C ASN A 108 -5.54 -12.08 8.63
N SER A 109 -5.17 -12.04 7.34
CA SER A 109 -5.39 -13.13 6.36
C SER A 109 -4.81 -14.49 6.78
N GLY A 110 -3.88 -14.51 7.73
CA GLY A 110 -3.37 -15.71 8.37
C GLY A 110 -4.22 -16.29 9.51
N LYS A 111 -5.19 -15.58 10.06
CA LYS A 111 -5.94 -16.01 11.27
C LYS A 111 -7.38 -16.46 10.99
N ASP A 112 -8.00 -15.97 9.92
CA ASP A 112 -9.33 -16.40 9.48
C ASP A 112 -9.22 -17.39 8.29
N PRO A 113 -9.52 -18.69 8.49
CA PRO A 113 -9.49 -19.67 7.41
C PRO A 113 -10.44 -19.35 6.24
N GLN A 114 -11.60 -18.74 6.50
CA GLN A 114 -12.55 -18.39 5.44
C GLN A 114 -12.01 -17.23 4.60
N GLN A 115 -11.45 -16.22 5.24
CA GLN A 115 -10.79 -15.11 4.53
C GLN A 115 -9.63 -15.62 3.70
N ARG A 116 -8.79 -16.52 4.25
CA ARG A 116 -7.69 -17.15 3.49
C ARG A 116 -8.20 -17.90 2.27
N GLN A 117 -9.25 -18.71 2.42
CA GLN A 117 -9.86 -19.43 1.31
C GLN A 117 -10.35 -18.49 0.21
N ARG A 118 -10.95 -17.36 0.59
CA ARG A 118 -11.40 -16.33 -0.38
C ARG A 118 -10.23 -15.67 -1.10
N LEU A 119 -9.11 -15.41 -0.43
CA LEU A 119 -7.93 -14.79 -1.07
C LEU A 119 -7.14 -15.77 -1.95
N ASN A 120 -7.18 -17.06 -1.67
CA ASN A 120 -6.47 -18.08 -2.47
C ASN A 120 -6.90 -18.10 -3.94
N VAL A 121 -8.11 -17.62 -4.25
CA VAL A 121 -8.60 -17.53 -5.64
C VAL A 121 -7.82 -16.53 -6.49
N LEU A 122 -7.13 -15.57 -5.86
CA LEU A 122 -6.43 -14.49 -6.56
C LEU A 122 -5.06 -14.93 -7.12
N GLY A 123 -4.55 -16.08 -6.68
CA GLY A 123 -3.24 -16.59 -7.08
C GLY A 123 -2.05 -15.84 -6.46
N GLU A 124 -0.84 -16.32 -6.76
CA GLU A 124 0.40 -15.89 -6.09
C GLU A 124 0.87 -14.48 -6.45
N ARG A 125 0.40 -13.94 -7.58
CA ARG A 125 0.72 -12.58 -8.04
C ARG A 125 -0.18 -11.51 -7.42
N ALA A 126 -1.22 -11.89 -6.70
CA ALA A 126 -2.00 -11.00 -5.86
C ALA A 126 -1.40 -10.97 -4.45
N ILE A 127 -0.79 -9.85 -4.07
CA ILE A 127 0.00 -9.72 -2.87
C ILE A 127 -0.62 -8.65 -1.97
N ASN A 128 -0.98 -9.08 -0.76
CA ASN A 128 -1.34 -8.16 0.32
C ASN A 128 -0.07 -7.46 0.83
N VAL A 129 -0.04 -6.13 0.74
CA VAL A 129 1.08 -5.30 1.20
C VAL A 129 0.76 -4.53 2.49
N GLY A 130 -0.34 -4.88 3.16
CA GLY A 130 -0.70 -4.33 4.47
C GLY A 130 0.44 -4.44 5.49
N VAL A 131 0.59 -3.41 6.32
CA VAL A 131 1.67 -3.38 7.31
C VAL A 131 1.57 -4.53 8.32
N ASP A 132 0.36 -5.03 8.62
CA ASP A 132 0.16 -6.15 9.53
C ASP A 132 0.64 -7.49 8.97
N VAL A 133 0.71 -7.64 7.65
CA VAL A 133 1.29 -8.83 7.00
C VAL A 133 2.79 -8.70 6.73
N ASN A 134 3.33 -7.47 6.77
CA ASN A 134 4.73 -7.15 6.50
C ASN A 134 5.51 -6.72 7.76
N HIS A 135 5.17 -7.28 8.92
CA HIS A 135 5.85 -7.00 10.20
C HIS A 135 5.95 -5.51 10.56
N PHE A 136 4.99 -4.71 10.10
CA PHE A 136 4.94 -3.27 10.26
C PHE A 136 6.06 -2.49 9.53
N PHE A 137 6.57 -3.03 8.42
CA PHE A 137 7.51 -2.37 7.52
C PHE A 137 6.91 -2.16 6.12
N PRO A 138 7.32 -1.11 5.40
CA PRO A 138 7.20 -1.05 3.95
C PRO A 138 7.90 -2.24 3.28
N VAL A 139 7.38 -2.67 2.12
CA VAL A 139 7.96 -3.74 1.31
C VAL A 139 8.47 -3.19 -0.02
N SER A 140 9.64 -3.63 -0.47
CA SER A 140 10.17 -3.22 -1.77
C SER A 140 9.59 -4.11 -2.88
N ILE A 141 9.28 -3.49 -4.03
CA ILE A 141 8.81 -4.20 -5.23
C ILE A 141 9.81 -5.28 -5.66
N ASP A 142 11.11 -5.03 -5.52
CA ASP A 142 12.15 -6.02 -5.84
C ASP A 142 12.08 -7.27 -4.97
N SER A 143 11.70 -7.15 -3.70
CA SER A 143 11.48 -8.31 -2.83
C SER A 143 10.25 -9.10 -3.25
N LEU A 144 9.17 -8.43 -3.69
CA LEU A 144 7.95 -9.08 -4.18
C LEU A 144 8.20 -9.89 -5.46
N ILE A 145 8.95 -9.32 -6.41
CA ILE A 145 9.35 -10.03 -7.64
C ILE A 145 10.13 -11.30 -7.29
N LYS A 146 11.09 -11.21 -6.37
CA LYS A 146 11.91 -12.37 -5.93
C LYS A 146 11.08 -13.44 -5.23
N GLN A 147 10.00 -13.07 -4.55
CA GLN A 147 9.13 -14.04 -3.87
C GLN A 147 8.36 -14.91 -4.88
N VAL A 148 7.85 -14.31 -5.95
CA VAL A 148 7.02 -15.02 -6.96
C VAL A 148 7.85 -15.76 -8.01
N LYS A 149 9.07 -15.31 -8.31
CA LYS A 149 9.94 -15.95 -9.32
C LYS A 149 10.87 -17.04 -8.78
N LYS A 150 10.70 -17.46 -7.53
CA LYS A 150 11.42 -18.62 -6.96
C LYS A 150 10.81 -19.92 -7.48
#